data_AF-A0A660Y973-F1
#
_entry.id   AF-A0A660Y973-F1
#
_cell.length_a   1.000
_cell.length_b   1.000
_cell.length_c   1.000
_cell.angle_alpha   90.00
_cell.angle_beta   90.00
_cell.angle_gamma   90.00
#
_symmetry.space_group_name_H-M   'P 1'
#
loop_
_entity.id
_entity.type
_entity.pdbx_description
1 polymer ?
#
loop_
_entity_poly.entity_id
_entity_poly.type
_entity_poly.pdbx_seq_one_letter_code
_entity_poly.pdbx_strand_id
1 'polypeptide(L)'
;MNERLKEVFRGKVVNKAHTINTGVDEFPRYVLEYLIDNYCAEETFHEDMEKVVRRLKETFVYGAEAEKIRHYIRENRQHSVIANLEARLVETEDKYWASISAINENFVNIPESIVRQYPMLLSGGMWGTIDLTYDETEVHNKKIRPFKVTGFTPFQVSVIDLDDYIEKRSEFSVDEWIDILINGCGLDPDKMTRRQKLLYLCRCIPLVETNVNMVELAPRETGKT
;
A
#
# COMPACT_ATOMS: atom_id res chain seq x y z
N MET A 1 -10.09 -1.20 -19.78
CA MET A 1 -8.79 -0.84 -19.17
C MET A 1 -7.81 -0.58 -20.30
N ASN A 2 -6.92 0.41 -20.20
CA ASN A 2 -5.93 0.67 -21.24
C ASN A 2 -4.78 -0.34 -21.11
N GLU A 3 -4.69 -1.30 -22.04
CA GLU A 3 -3.71 -2.39 -22.00
C GLU A 3 -2.27 -1.87 -22.11
N ARG A 4 -2.04 -0.90 -22.99
CA ARG A 4 -0.73 -0.25 -23.16
C ARG A 4 -0.25 0.43 -21.87
N LEU A 5 -1.16 1.12 -21.17
CA LEU A 5 -0.85 1.72 -19.87
C LEU A 5 -0.42 0.65 -18.85
N LYS A 6 -1.15 -0.47 -18.80
CA LYS A 6 -0.84 -1.60 -17.90
C LYS A 6 0.50 -2.25 -18.24
N GLU A 7 0.84 -2.37 -19.53
CA GLU A 7 2.11 -2.93 -19.98
C GLU A 7 3.31 -2.05 -19.63
N VAL A 8 3.19 -0.73 -19.81
CA VAL A 8 4.27 0.23 -19.52
C VAL A 8 4.43 0.42 -18.01
N PHE A 9 3.32 0.50 -17.27
CA PHE A 9 3.28 0.71 -15.83
C PHE A 9 2.85 -0.55 -15.05
N ARG A 10 3.44 -1.70 -15.37
CA ARG A 10 3.21 -2.96 -14.64
C ARG A 10 3.43 -2.77 -13.14
N GLY A 11 2.55 -3.32 -12.30
CA GLY A 11 2.65 -3.15 -10.85
C GLY A 11 2.08 -1.82 -10.31
N LYS A 12 1.65 -0.91 -11.21
CA LYS A 12 1.25 0.47 -10.87
C LYS A 12 -0.13 0.85 -11.42
N VAL A 13 -0.84 -0.08 -12.09
CA VAL A 13 -2.13 0.17 -12.75
C VAL A 13 -3.13 -0.87 -12.31
N VAL A 14 -4.20 -0.43 -11.65
CA VAL A 14 -5.20 -1.34 -11.06
C VAL A 14 -6.57 -1.12 -11.68
N ASN A 15 -7.23 -2.21 -12.06
CA ASN A 15 -8.61 -2.18 -12.52
C ASN A 15 -9.58 -2.12 -11.33
N LYS A 16 -10.11 -0.92 -11.06
CA LYS A 16 -11.05 -0.70 -9.94
C LYS A 16 -12.38 -1.44 -10.08
N ALA A 17 -12.74 -1.96 -11.26
CA ALA A 17 -13.93 -2.81 -11.38
C ALA A 17 -13.80 -4.12 -10.58
N HIS A 18 -12.56 -4.59 -10.40
CA HIS A 18 -12.23 -5.84 -9.71
C HIS A 18 -12.04 -5.69 -8.19
N THR A 19 -12.02 -4.45 -7.69
CA THR A 19 -11.77 -4.14 -6.28
C THR A 19 -13.06 -3.96 -5.48
N ILE A 20 -14.23 -4.12 -6.12
CA ILE A 20 -15.55 -3.90 -5.52
C ILE A 20 -16.10 -5.25 -5.01
N ASN A 21 -16.68 -5.26 -3.80
CA ASN A 21 -17.35 -6.41 -3.18
C ASN A 21 -16.47 -7.67 -2.97
N THR A 22 -15.20 -7.50 -2.58
CA THR A 22 -14.31 -8.64 -2.30
C THR A 22 -14.61 -9.34 -0.97
N GLY A 23 -15.47 -8.75 -0.12
CA GLY A 23 -15.82 -9.31 1.20
C GLY A 23 -14.68 -9.24 2.21
N VAL A 24 -13.73 -8.33 2.00
CA VAL A 24 -12.55 -8.13 2.86
C VAL A 24 -12.43 -6.65 3.28
N ASP A 25 -13.51 -6.11 3.84
CA ASP A 25 -13.65 -4.68 4.17
C ASP A 25 -12.73 -4.20 5.31
N GLU A 26 -12.09 -5.14 5.99
CA GLU A 26 -11.17 -4.90 7.11
C GLU A 26 -9.82 -4.33 6.67
N PHE A 27 -9.48 -4.44 5.38
CA PHE A 27 -8.22 -3.97 4.84
C PHE A 27 -8.39 -2.64 4.09
N PRO A 28 -7.38 -1.76 4.12
CA PRO A 28 -7.37 -0.60 3.24
C PRO A 28 -7.46 -1.04 1.77
N ARG A 29 -8.26 -0.32 0.96
CA ARG A 29 -8.49 -0.65 -0.45
C ARG A 29 -7.21 -0.86 -1.26
N TYR A 30 -6.19 -0.03 -1.04
CA TYR A 30 -4.91 -0.13 -1.74
C TYR A 30 -4.17 -1.46 -1.47
N VAL A 31 -4.42 -2.13 -0.33
CA VAL A 31 -3.86 -3.45 -0.03
C VAL A 31 -4.46 -4.50 -0.96
N LEU A 32 -5.78 -4.47 -1.14
CA LEU A 32 -6.47 -5.36 -2.07
C LEU A 32 -6.05 -5.08 -3.51
N GLU A 33 -5.94 -3.80 -3.88
CA GLU A 33 -5.45 -3.37 -5.19
C GLU A 33 -4.06 -3.95 -5.49
N TYR A 34 -3.12 -3.86 -4.54
CA TYR A 34 -1.79 -4.47 -4.67
C TYR A 34 -1.86 -5.99 -4.84
N LEU A 35 -2.66 -6.68 -4.04
CA LEU A 35 -2.75 -8.14 -4.10
C LEU A 35 -3.38 -8.63 -5.40
N ILE A 36 -4.41 -7.93 -5.88
CA ILE A 36 -5.02 -8.19 -7.19
C ILE A 36 -3.96 -8.07 -8.29
N ASP A 37 -3.20 -6.97 -8.30
CA ASP A 37 -2.24 -6.71 -9.38
C ASP A 37 -1.06 -7.70 -9.38
N ASN A 38 -0.61 -8.15 -8.20
CA ASN A 38 0.53 -9.05 -8.08
C ASN A 38 0.19 -10.54 -8.19
N TYR A 39 -1.04 -10.93 -7.86
CA TYR A 39 -1.40 -12.35 -7.75
C TYR A 39 -2.57 -12.80 -8.62
N CYS A 40 -3.33 -11.89 -9.24
CA CYS A 40 -4.47 -12.25 -10.09
C CYS A 40 -4.20 -11.93 -11.55
N ALA A 41 -4.19 -12.96 -12.41
CA ALA A 41 -4.22 -12.75 -13.85
C ALA A 41 -5.66 -12.48 -14.32
N GLU A 42 -5.84 -11.77 -15.43
CA GLU A 42 -7.18 -11.48 -15.96
C GLU A 42 -7.94 -12.75 -16.37
N GLU A 43 -7.23 -13.72 -16.95
CA GLU A 43 -7.82 -14.98 -17.44
C GLU A 43 -8.30 -15.88 -16.30
N THR A 44 -7.61 -15.87 -15.15
CA THR A 44 -7.88 -16.72 -13.97
C THR A 44 -8.36 -15.91 -12.77
N PHE A 45 -8.87 -14.70 -13.01
CA PHE A 45 -9.14 -13.70 -11.98
C PHE A 45 -9.95 -14.25 -10.80
N HIS A 46 -11.04 -14.96 -11.05
CA HIS A 46 -11.89 -15.48 -9.98
C HIS A 46 -11.19 -16.53 -9.10
N GLU A 47 -10.46 -17.46 -9.72
CA GLU A 47 -9.73 -18.50 -8.98
C GLU A 47 -8.57 -17.92 -8.18
N ASP A 48 -7.84 -16.95 -8.75
CA ASP A 48 -6.73 -16.29 -8.07
C ASP A 48 -7.23 -15.38 -6.95
N MET A 49 -8.35 -14.70 -7.15
CA MET A 49 -9.00 -13.94 -6.09
C MET A 49 -9.43 -14.81 -4.93
N GLU A 50 -9.98 -16.00 -5.17
CA GLU A 50 -10.30 -16.93 -4.08
C GLU A 50 -9.04 -17.35 -3.32
N LYS A 51 -7.93 -17.61 -4.00
CA LYS A 51 -6.64 -17.92 -3.34
C LYS A 51 -6.11 -16.74 -2.53
N VAL A 52 -6.22 -15.51 -3.06
CA VAL A 52 -5.82 -14.28 -2.36
C VAL A 52 -6.67 -14.06 -1.12
N VAL A 53 -8.00 -14.17 -1.23
CA VAL A 53 -8.93 -14.05 -0.10
C VAL A 53 -8.67 -15.15 0.93
N ARG A 54 -8.40 -16.38 0.49
CA ARG A 54 -8.05 -17.49 1.39
C ARG A 54 -6.74 -17.21 2.12
N ARG A 55 -5.68 -16.82 1.40
CA ARG A 55 -4.40 -16.43 2.01
C ARG A 55 -4.56 -15.28 2.99
N LEU A 56 -5.35 -14.27 2.64
CA LEU A 56 -5.68 -13.17 3.53
C LEU A 56 -6.36 -13.70 4.79
N LYS A 57 -7.40 -14.53 4.68
CA LYS A 57 -8.07 -15.09 5.87
C LYS A 57 -7.18 -16.01 6.72
N GLU A 58 -6.24 -16.73 6.11
CA GLU A 58 -5.29 -17.61 6.81
C GLU A 58 -4.17 -16.83 7.49
N THR A 59 -3.75 -15.70 6.90
CA THR A 59 -2.60 -14.90 7.33
C THR A 59 -3.01 -13.68 8.16
N PHE A 60 -4.27 -13.26 8.05
CA PHE A 60 -4.83 -12.12 8.74
C PHE A 60 -5.30 -12.49 10.12
N VAL A 61 -4.83 -11.69 11.06
CA VAL A 61 -5.02 -11.93 12.47
C VAL A 61 -6.14 -11.03 12.93
N TYR A 62 -7.29 -11.62 13.22
CA TYR A 62 -8.26 -10.93 14.06
C TYR A 62 -7.61 -10.68 15.42
N GLY A 63 -7.74 -9.49 16.00
CA GLY A 63 -7.09 -9.17 17.29
C GLY A 63 -7.37 -10.17 18.42
N ALA A 64 -8.47 -10.93 18.34
CA ALA A 64 -8.81 -12.03 19.25
C ALA A 64 -7.91 -13.28 19.10
N GLU A 65 -7.24 -13.46 17.96
CA GLU A 65 -6.37 -14.60 17.64
C GLU A 65 -4.87 -14.29 17.75
N ALA A 66 -4.50 -13.09 18.19
CA ALA A 66 -3.10 -12.66 18.32
C ALA A 66 -2.22 -13.68 19.07
N GLU A 67 -2.72 -14.27 20.16
CA GLU A 67 -1.99 -15.27 20.94
C GLU A 67 -1.74 -16.58 20.18
N LYS A 68 -2.68 -17.01 19.33
CA LYS A 68 -2.48 -18.23 18.51
C LYS A 68 -1.30 -18.05 17.57
N ILE A 69 -1.16 -16.86 17.00
CA ILE A 69 -0.09 -16.55 16.06
C ILE A 69 1.23 -16.30 16.77
N ARG A 70 1.23 -15.62 17.92
CA ARG A 70 2.42 -15.56 18.78
C ARG A 70 2.94 -16.96 19.12
N HIS A 71 2.04 -17.86 19.50
CA HIS A 71 2.38 -19.26 19.75
C HIS A 71 2.94 -19.94 18.49
N TYR A 72 2.28 -19.78 17.34
CA TYR A 72 2.75 -20.35 16.07
C TYR A 72 4.15 -19.85 15.68
N ILE A 73 4.42 -18.54 15.78
CA ILE A 73 5.74 -17.95 15.49
C ILE A 73 6.79 -18.51 16.45
N ARG A 74 6.45 -18.68 17.74
CA ARG A 74 7.35 -19.26 18.75
C ARG A 74 7.70 -20.72 18.44
N GLU A 75 6.73 -21.54 18.07
CA GLU A 75 6.96 -22.96 17.78
C GLU A 75 7.72 -23.16 16.47
N ASN A 76 7.31 -22.47 15.40
CA ASN A 76 7.87 -22.67 14.06
C ASN A 76 9.08 -21.80 13.75
N ARG A 77 9.37 -20.79 14.59
CA ARG A 77 10.47 -19.82 14.47
C ARG A 77 10.48 -18.97 13.18
N GLN A 78 9.58 -19.23 12.24
CA GLN A 78 9.41 -18.45 11.03
C GLN A 78 7.93 -18.40 10.65
N HIS A 79 7.42 -17.20 10.40
CA HIS A 79 6.06 -17.00 9.91
C HIS A 79 5.95 -15.63 9.25
N SER A 80 5.12 -15.52 8.22
CA SER A 80 4.84 -14.26 7.54
C SER A 80 3.42 -13.82 7.86
N VAL A 81 3.24 -12.54 8.19
CA VAL A 81 1.91 -11.96 8.49
C VAL A 81 1.64 -10.77 7.59
N ILE A 82 0.38 -10.56 7.20
CA ILE A 82 -0.05 -9.37 6.48
C ILE A 82 -0.63 -8.40 7.51
N ALA A 83 0.07 -7.31 7.78
CA ALA A 83 -0.32 -6.33 8.77
C ALA A 83 0.30 -4.96 8.48
N ASN A 84 -0.15 -3.96 9.24
CA ASN A 84 0.56 -2.69 9.34
C ASN A 84 1.79 -2.85 10.24
N LEU A 85 2.95 -2.41 9.75
CA LEU A 85 4.20 -2.31 10.47
C LEU A 85 4.51 -0.83 10.73
N GLU A 86 4.64 -0.45 11.99
CA GLU A 86 5.11 0.88 12.40
C GLU A 86 6.50 0.74 13.01
N ALA A 87 7.33 1.77 12.88
CA ALA A 87 8.61 1.87 13.57
C ALA A 87 8.69 3.18 14.34
N ARG A 88 9.38 3.16 15.49
CA ARG A 88 9.70 4.37 16.26
C ARG A 88 11.09 4.26 16.85
N LEU A 89 11.80 5.38 16.88
CA LEU A 89 13.05 5.50 17.64
C LEU A 89 12.69 5.64 19.12
N VAL A 90 13.35 4.87 19.97
CA VAL A 90 13.34 5.07 21.42
C VAL A 90 14.72 5.54 21.82
N GLU A 91 14.89 6.85 22.00
CA GLU A 91 16.18 7.50 22.22
C GLU A 91 16.87 7.05 23.51
N THR A 92 16.09 6.70 24.54
CA THR A 92 16.62 6.16 25.81
C THR A 92 17.28 4.80 25.66
N GLU A 93 16.98 4.10 24.57
CA GLU A 93 17.47 2.76 24.25
C GLU A 93 18.39 2.76 23.01
N ASP A 94 18.54 3.93 22.35
CA ASP A 94 19.23 4.12 21.07
C ASP A 94 18.86 3.05 20.03
N LYS A 95 17.56 2.77 19.91
CA LYS A 95 17.06 1.66 19.10
C LYS A 95 15.70 1.94 18.48
N TYR A 96 15.51 1.44 17.26
CA TYR A 96 14.20 1.38 16.63
C TYR A 96 13.43 0.15 17.12
N TRP A 97 12.20 0.38 17.56
CA TRP A 97 11.23 -0.67 17.86
C TRP A 97 10.12 -0.64 16.83
N ALA A 98 9.79 -1.83 16.33
CA ALA A 98 8.62 -2.03 15.51
C ALA A 98 7.38 -2.35 16.35
N SER A 99 6.23 -1.90 15.88
CA SER A 99 4.91 -2.25 16.39
C SER A 99 4.10 -2.96 15.32
N ILE A 100 3.44 -4.05 15.72
CA ILE A 100 2.59 -4.87 14.86
C ILE A 100 1.28 -5.13 15.59
N SER A 101 0.26 -4.32 15.27
CA SER A 101 -1.06 -4.37 15.90
C SER A 101 -1.74 -5.73 15.78
N ALA A 102 -1.52 -6.44 14.66
CA ALA A 102 -2.09 -7.76 14.39
C ALA A 102 -1.71 -8.83 15.43
N ILE A 103 -0.48 -8.75 15.97
CA ILE A 103 -0.03 -9.63 17.06
C ILE A 103 0.02 -8.90 18.40
N ASN A 104 -0.46 -7.66 18.50
CA ASN A 104 -0.46 -6.83 19.69
C ASN A 104 0.93 -6.78 20.40
N GLU A 105 1.99 -6.57 19.62
CA GLU A 105 3.36 -6.42 20.12
C GLU A 105 3.94 -5.07 19.68
N ASN A 106 4.54 -4.33 20.62
CA ASN A 106 5.04 -2.96 20.43
C ASN A 106 6.57 -2.85 20.54
N PHE A 107 7.24 -3.94 20.91
CA PHE A 107 8.70 -4.03 21.06
C PHE A 107 9.23 -5.18 20.20
N VAL A 108 8.94 -5.15 18.90
CA VAL A 108 9.49 -6.07 17.91
C VAL A 108 10.84 -5.53 17.42
N ASN A 109 11.88 -6.37 17.44
CA ASN A 109 13.17 -5.99 16.90
C ASN A 109 13.07 -5.78 15.39
N ILE A 110 13.55 -4.64 14.89
CA ILE A 110 13.57 -4.34 13.45
C ILE A 110 14.99 -3.94 13.03
N PRO A 111 15.54 -4.53 11.95
CA PRO A 111 16.80 -4.09 11.38
C PRO A 111 16.73 -2.64 10.88
N GLU A 112 17.75 -1.83 11.18
CA GLU A 112 17.84 -0.44 10.69
C GLU A 112 17.88 -0.34 9.16
N SER A 113 18.34 -1.39 8.46
CA SER A 113 18.28 -1.45 7.00
C SER A 113 16.84 -1.34 6.50
N ILE A 114 15.89 -2.02 7.14
CA ILE A 114 14.47 -1.95 6.77
C ILE A 114 13.91 -0.55 7.04
N VAL A 115 14.24 0.05 8.19
CA VAL A 115 13.79 1.41 8.54
C VAL A 115 14.33 2.45 7.55
N ARG A 116 15.61 2.34 7.16
CA ARG A 116 16.24 3.22 6.16
C ARG A 116 15.68 3.02 4.76
N GLN A 117 15.44 1.76 4.38
CA GLN A 117 14.86 1.43 3.09
C GLN A 117 13.42 1.95 2.97
N TYR A 118 12.68 1.97 4.08
CA TYR A 118 11.30 2.42 4.09
C TYR A 118 11.00 3.47 5.18
N PRO A 119 11.34 4.74 4.94
CA PRO A 119 11.18 5.82 5.92
C PRO A 119 9.73 6.05 6.40
N MET A 120 8.75 5.70 5.57
CA MET A 120 7.32 5.81 5.91
C MET A 120 6.92 4.93 7.10
N LEU A 121 7.72 3.93 7.49
CA LEU A 121 7.52 3.19 8.74
C LEU A 121 7.51 4.12 9.97
N LEU A 122 8.25 5.23 9.91
CA LEU A 122 8.33 6.25 10.98
C LEU A 122 7.18 7.26 10.94
N SER A 123 6.32 7.22 9.92
CA SER A 123 5.25 8.21 9.65
C SER A 123 3.86 7.58 9.62
N GLY A 124 3.55 6.75 10.62
CA GLY A 124 2.24 6.06 10.72
C GLY A 124 2.22 4.65 10.12
N GLY A 125 3.39 4.11 9.78
CA GLY A 125 3.54 2.72 9.35
C GLY A 125 3.13 2.45 7.91
N MET A 126 3.35 1.21 7.49
CA MET A 126 2.94 0.74 6.17
C MET A 126 2.34 -0.66 6.26
N TRP A 127 1.35 -0.91 5.42
CA TRP A 127 0.83 -2.26 5.22
C TRP A 127 1.75 -3.06 4.30
N GLY A 128 1.98 -4.31 4.67
CA GLY A 128 2.80 -5.21 3.88
C GLY A 128 2.83 -6.62 4.45
N THR A 129 3.60 -7.48 3.79
CA THR A 129 3.99 -8.78 4.34
C THR A 129 5.20 -8.59 5.26
N ILE A 130 5.05 -8.97 6.53
CA ILE A 130 6.07 -8.90 7.57
C ILE A 130 6.55 -10.32 7.85
N ASP A 131 7.82 -10.58 7.60
CA ASP A 131 8.45 -11.85 7.95
C ASP A 131 8.97 -11.76 9.39
N LEU A 132 8.51 -12.69 10.23
CA LEU A 132 8.78 -12.71 11.66
C LEU A 132 9.52 -13.98 12.07
N THR A 133 10.39 -13.81 13.06
CA THR A 133 11.02 -14.90 13.81
C THR A 133 10.87 -14.67 15.32
N TYR A 134 11.10 -15.73 16.09
CA TYR A 134 11.13 -15.71 17.55
C TYR A 134 12.50 -16.18 18.05
N ASP A 135 13.26 -15.27 18.62
CA ASP A 135 14.59 -15.49 19.18
C ASP A 135 14.61 -15.12 20.67
N GLU A 136 14.59 -16.12 21.55
CA GLU A 136 14.62 -15.92 23.00
C GLU A 136 15.93 -15.36 23.54
N THR A 137 16.99 -15.29 22.72
CA THR A 137 18.28 -14.71 23.08
C THR A 137 18.32 -13.19 22.92
N GLU A 138 17.34 -12.61 22.24
CA GLU A 138 17.19 -11.15 22.10
C GLU A 138 16.78 -10.53 23.44
N VAL A 139 17.78 -10.07 24.20
CA VAL A 139 17.62 -9.41 25.48
C VAL A 139 17.96 -7.93 25.34
N HIS A 140 17.01 -7.08 25.70
CA HIS A 140 17.22 -5.63 25.78
C HIS A 140 16.82 -5.13 27.16
N ASN A 141 17.70 -4.39 27.84
CA ASN A 141 17.46 -3.86 29.20
C ASN A 141 16.92 -4.90 30.20
N LYS A 142 17.52 -6.10 30.22
CA LYS A 142 17.12 -7.24 31.08
C LYS A 142 15.72 -7.81 30.81
N LYS A 143 15.06 -7.40 29.72
CA LYS A 143 13.80 -7.97 29.24
C LYS A 143 14.05 -8.76 27.96
N ILE A 144 13.50 -9.95 27.90
CA ILE A 144 13.51 -10.75 26.67
C ILE A 144 12.48 -10.14 25.71
N ARG A 145 12.93 -9.78 24.50
CA ARG A 145 12.12 -9.23 23.42
C ARG A 145 12.30 -10.12 22.20
N PRO A 146 11.57 -11.25 22.12
CA PRO A 146 11.96 -12.33 21.23
C PRO A 146 11.48 -12.16 19.79
N PHE A 147 10.44 -11.35 19.57
CA PHE A 147 9.93 -11.11 18.23
C PHE A 147 10.88 -10.23 17.44
N LYS A 148 11.16 -10.63 16.20
CA LYS A 148 12.07 -9.94 15.31
C LYS A 148 11.56 -9.98 13.87
N VAL A 149 11.59 -8.82 13.23
CA VAL A 149 11.36 -8.69 11.78
C VAL A 149 12.62 -9.13 11.05
N THR A 150 12.46 -10.10 10.16
CA THR A 150 13.54 -10.56 9.27
C THR A 150 13.40 -10.00 7.86
N GLY A 151 12.19 -9.63 7.45
CA GLY A 151 11.87 -9.10 6.13
C GLY A 151 10.58 -8.28 6.14
N PHE A 152 10.47 -7.33 5.22
CA PHE A 152 9.26 -6.54 5.05
C PHE A 152 9.06 -6.18 3.58
N THR A 153 7.87 -6.49 3.05
CA THR A 153 7.46 -6.16 1.69
C THR A 153 6.22 -5.27 1.74
N PRO A 154 6.35 -3.93 1.58
CA PRO A 154 5.21 -3.03 1.60
C PRO A 154 4.30 -3.22 0.38
N PHE A 155 3.00 -3.06 0.58
CA PHE A 155 1.99 -3.07 -0.49
C PHE A 155 1.76 -1.69 -1.10
N GLN A 156 2.22 -0.65 -0.42
CA GLN A 156 2.25 0.69 -0.98
C GLN A 156 3.40 0.79 -1.99
N VAL A 157 3.21 1.57 -3.07
CA VAL A 157 4.32 2.02 -3.93
C VAL A 157 5.22 2.90 -3.06
N SER A 158 6.17 2.25 -2.38
CA SER A 158 6.97 2.85 -1.30
C SER A 158 8.11 3.72 -1.82
N VAL A 159 8.43 3.60 -3.12
CA VAL A 159 9.45 4.39 -3.80
C VAL A 159 8.94 4.75 -5.18
N ILE A 160 8.70 6.04 -5.41
CA ILE A 160 8.45 6.57 -6.76
C ILE A 160 9.81 6.86 -7.37
N ASP A 161 10.23 6.03 -8.32
CA ASP A 161 11.34 6.35 -9.21
C ASP A 161 10.84 7.37 -10.24
N LEU A 162 11.22 8.62 -10.03
CA LEU A 162 10.78 9.74 -10.87
C LEU A 162 11.36 9.65 -12.28
N ASP A 163 12.59 9.18 -12.41
CA ASP A 163 13.27 9.08 -13.70
C ASP A 163 12.62 7.98 -14.56
N ASP A 164 12.35 6.80 -13.97
CA ASP A 164 11.56 5.73 -14.60
C ASP A 164 10.18 6.23 -15.05
N TYR A 165 9.54 7.05 -14.21
CA TYR A 165 8.21 7.59 -14.51
C TYR A 165 8.24 8.58 -15.68
N ILE A 166 9.23 9.48 -15.72
CA ILE A 166 9.41 10.46 -16.80
C ILE A 166 9.71 9.73 -18.11
N GLU A 167 10.58 8.73 -18.09
CA GLU A 167 10.92 7.92 -19.26
C GLU A 167 9.67 7.21 -19.82
N LYS A 168 8.94 6.47 -18.99
CA LYS A 168 7.72 5.76 -19.40
C LYS A 168 6.61 6.69 -19.88
N ARG A 169 6.46 7.86 -19.27
CA ARG A 169 5.51 8.88 -19.73
C ARG A 169 5.81 9.31 -21.17
N SER A 170 7.08 9.31 -21.58
CA SER A 170 7.46 9.71 -22.95
C SER A 170 6.94 8.79 -24.04
N GLU A 171 6.50 7.57 -23.68
CA GLU A 171 5.85 6.64 -24.60
C GLU A 171 4.44 7.09 -25.00
N PHE A 172 3.82 7.99 -24.25
CA PHE A 172 2.46 8.47 -24.50
C PHE A 172 2.45 9.86 -25.12
N SER A 173 1.55 10.09 -26.07
CA SER A 173 1.25 11.43 -26.55
C SER A 173 0.60 12.28 -25.45
N VAL A 174 0.61 13.61 -25.63
CA VAL A 174 -0.01 14.53 -24.68
C VAL A 174 -1.51 14.25 -24.52
N ASP A 175 -2.20 13.94 -25.60
CA ASP A 175 -3.65 13.66 -25.57
C ASP A 175 -3.96 12.33 -24.87
N GLU A 176 -3.20 11.26 -25.16
CA GLU A 176 -3.33 9.98 -24.43
C GLU A 176 -3.06 10.16 -22.94
N TRP A 177 -2.04 10.96 -22.59
CA TRP A 177 -1.68 11.20 -21.20
C TRP A 177 -2.78 11.98 -20.44
N ILE A 178 -3.39 12.97 -21.08
CA ILE A 178 -4.55 13.68 -20.52
C ILE A 178 -5.68 12.69 -20.22
N ASP A 179 -5.94 11.76 -21.13
CA ASP A 179 -7.02 10.77 -20.96
C ASP A 179 -6.73 9.80 -19.82
N ILE A 180 -5.47 9.39 -19.67
CA ILE A 180 -4.99 8.57 -18.55
C ILE A 180 -5.19 9.32 -17.22
N LEU A 181 -4.82 10.59 -17.13
CA LEU A 181 -4.98 11.39 -15.91
C LEU A 181 -6.46 11.57 -15.54
N ILE A 182 -7.32 11.86 -16.52
CA ILE A 182 -8.77 11.99 -16.32
C ILE A 182 -9.38 10.68 -15.81
N ASN A 183 -8.97 9.55 -16.39
CA ASN A 183 -9.38 8.24 -15.90
C ASN A 183 -8.89 7.96 -14.47
N GLY A 184 -7.66 8.38 -14.15
CA GLY A 184 -7.11 8.32 -12.79
C GLY A 184 -7.91 9.11 -11.75
N CYS A 185 -8.50 10.24 -12.16
CA CYS A 185 -9.45 11.01 -11.35
C CYS A 185 -10.84 10.36 -11.22
N GLY A 186 -11.08 9.21 -11.87
CA GLY A 186 -12.35 8.48 -11.85
C GLY A 186 -13.38 8.98 -12.86
N LEU A 187 -12.97 9.74 -13.87
CA LEU A 187 -13.83 10.26 -14.93
C LEU A 187 -13.64 9.48 -16.24
N ASP A 188 -14.66 9.51 -17.08
CA ASP A 188 -14.66 8.86 -18.40
C ASP A 188 -14.20 9.86 -19.48
N PRO A 189 -12.94 9.76 -19.99
CA PRO A 189 -12.40 10.74 -20.93
C PRO A 189 -13.13 10.75 -22.28
N ASP A 190 -13.75 9.65 -22.70
CA ASP A 190 -14.40 9.56 -24.02
C ASP A 190 -15.66 10.43 -24.10
N LYS A 191 -16.24 10.78 -22.95
CA LYS A 191 -17.43 11.65 -22.84
C LYS A 191 -17.08 13.13 -22.73
N MET A 192 -15.81 13.50 -22.87
CA MET A 192 -15.32 14.84 -22.58
C MET A 192 -14.58 15.45 -23.76
N THR A 193 -14.84 16.72 -24.02
CA THR A 193 -14.01 17.52 -24.91
C THR A 193 -12.65 17.79 -24.28
N ARG A 194 -11.61 18.05 -25.10
CA ARG A 194 -10.27 18.42 -24.61
C ARG A 194 -10.31 19.59 -23.61
N ARG A 195 -11.17 20.60 -23.86
CA ARG A 195 -11.34 21.73 -22.94
C ARG A 195 -11.86 21.29 -21.58
N GLN A 196 -12.88 20.42 -21.54
CA GLN A 196 -13.40 19.89 -20.28
C GLN A 196 -12.33 19.10 -19.53
N LYS A 197 -11.58 18.23 -20.21
CA LYS A 197 -10.46 17.48 -19.61
C LYS A 197 -9.46 18.42 -18.94
N LEU A 198 -9.00 19.44 -19.65
CA LEU A 198 -8.05 20.43 -19.09
C LEU A 198 -8.62 21.18 -17.87
N LEU A 199 -9.89 21.56 -17.88
CA LEU A 199 -10.53 22.22 -16.74
C LEU A 199 -10.59 21.34 -15.49
N TYR A 200 -10.84 20.03 -15.65
CA TYR A 200 -10.77 19.09 -14.53
C TYR A 200 -9.35 18.93 -14.02
N LEU A 201 -8.35 18.81 -14.90
CA LEU A 201 -6.95 18.72 -14.50
C LEU A 201 -6.45 19.99 -13.80
N CYS A 202 -7.01 21.17 -14.11
CA CYS A 202 -6.70 22.39 -13.38
C CYS A 202 -7.00 22.28 -11.87
N ARG A 203 -7.99 21.47 -11.47
CA ARG A 203 -8.29 21.21 -10.04
C ARG A 203 -7.14 20.49 -9.32
N CYS A 204 -6.23 19.85 -10.06
CA CYS A 204 -5.04 19.19 -9.50
C CYS A 204 -3.84 20.13 -9.32
N ILE A 205 -3.85 21.35 -9.89
CA ILE A 205 -2.72 22.28 -9.81
C ILE A 205 -2.29 22.56 -8.34
N PRO A 206 -3.22 22.80 -7.39
CA PRO A 206 -2.84 23.03 -5.99
C PRO A 206 -2.15 21.83 -5.31
N LEU A 207 -2.26 20.62 -5.88
CA LEU A 207 -1.61 19.41 -5.34
C LEU A 207 -0.14 19.30 -5.77
N VAL A 208 0.25 19.97 -6.85
CA VAL A 208 1.58 19.83 -7.47
C VAL A 208 2.38 21.13 -7.45
N GLU A 209 1.71 22.28 -7.31
CA GLU A 209 2.34 23.60 -7.24
C GLU A 209 2.10 24.26 -5.88
N THR A 210 3.18 24.68 -5.24
CA THR A 210 3.10 25.44 -3.98
C THR A 210 2.51 26.83 -4.23
N ASN A 211 1.78 27.37 -3.25
CA ASN A 211 1.22 28.73 -3.26
C ASN A 211 0.19 29.02 -4.37
N VAL A 212 -0.49 28.00 -4.90
CA VAL A 212 -1.63 28.18 -5.80
C VAL A 212 -2.94 28.16 -5.01
N ASN A 213 -3.70 29.25 -5.11
CA ASN A 213 -5.06 29.36 -4.57
C ASN A 213 -6.06 29.32 -5.73
N MET A 214 -7.07 28.45 -5.65
CA MET A 214 -8.11 28.30 -6.67
C MET A 214 -9.49 28.47 -6.03
N VAL A 215 -10.40 29.13 -6.74
CA VAL A 215 -11.81 29.28 -6.34
C VAL A 215 -12.69 28.79 -7.48
N GLU A 216 -13.55 27.80 -7.21
CA GLU A 216 -14.53 27.28 -8.17
C GLU A 216 -15.95 27.69 -7.75
N LEU A 217 -16.62 28.44 -8.62
CA LEU A 217 -17.99 28.91 -8.38
C LEU A 217 -18.96 28.07 -9.22
N ALA A 218 -19.85 27.34 -8.55
CA ALA A 218 -20.90 26.55 -9.21
C ALA A 218 -22.17 26.45 -8.33
N PRO A 219 -23.35 26.21 -8.91
CA PRO A 219 -24.61 25.96 -8.18
C PRO A 219 -24.52 24.79 -7.18
N ARG A 220 -25.43 24.65 -6.21
CA ARG A 220 -25.39 23.55 -5.23
C ARG A 220 -25.43 22.17 -5.93
N GLU A 221 -24.84 21.16 -5.28
CA GLU A 221 -24.86 19.74 -5.71
C GLU A 221 -24.10 19.39 -7.01
N THR A 222 -23.11 20.20 -7.39
CA THR A 222 -22.29 19.96 -8.60
C THR A 222 -20.96 19.24 -8.32
N GLY A 223 -20.82 18.50 -7.22
CA GLY A 223 -19.55 17.80 -6.88
C GLY A 223 -18.39 18.73 -6.50
N LYS A 224 -18.68 19.83 -5.78
CA LYS A 224 -17.66 20.75 -5.23
C LYS A 224 -17.01 20.25 -3.94
N THR A 225 -17.76 19.54 -3.11
CA THR A 225 -17.31 18.83 -1.91
C THR A 225 -16.81 17.46 -2.30
#